data_AF-A0A7K4IHC3-F1
#
_entry.id   AF-A0A7K4IHC3-F1
#
_cell.length_a   1.000
_cell.length_b   1.000
_cell.length_c   1.000
_cell.angle_alpha   90.00
_cell.angle_beta   90.00
_cell.angle_gamma   90.00
#
_symmetry.space_group_name_H-M   'P 1'
#
loop_
_entity.id
_entity.type
_entity.pdbx_description
1 polymer ?
#
loop_
_entity_poly.entity_id
_entity_poly.type
_entity_poly.pdbx_seq_one_letter_code
_entity_poly.pdbx_strand_id
1 'polypeptide(L)'
;NKHPSCSFITCCVKKKNLEVCAECSEFPCPKFKSNEEYQQSKESSSYPSGKKVMPNLNFIKECGIEKFVTQQKERIKLLETMIKNFDDGRSKSFFCKAATLLDLIDLRSSLDKATQKIKTDKVKQSDVKNKSLILKAILNEIALKKGVNW
;
A
#
# COMPACT_ATOMS: atom_id res chain seq x y z
N ASN A 1 -21.00 -15.99 -14.72
CA ASN A 1 -20.48 -15.08 -13.67
C ASN A 1 -20.49 -13.64 -14.17
N LYS A 2 -21.48 -12.84 -13.78
CA LYS A 2 -21.56 -11.42 -14.14
C LYS A 2 -20.79 -10.64 -13.06
N HIS A 3 -19.59 -10.16 -13.38
CA HIS A 3 -18.92 -9.21 -12.51
C HIS A 3 -19.80 -7.96 -12.38
N PRO A 4 -20.05 -7.45 -11.16
CA PRO A 4 -20.84 -6.24 -10.99
C PRO A 4 -20.22 -5.09 -11.77
N SER A 5 -21.05 -4.33 -12.48
CA SER A 5 -20.57 -3.20 -13.28
C SER A 5 -20.02 -2.12 -12.37
N CYS A 6 -18.73 -1.80 -12.50
CA CYS A 6 -18.12 -0.69 -11.77
C CYS A 6 -18.60 0.65 -12.36
N SER A 7 -19.28 1.45 -11.54
CA SER A 7 -19.79 2.77 -11.96
C SER A 7 -18.67 3.74 -12.36
N PHE A 8 -17.47 3.59 -11.78
CA PHE A 8 -16.28 4.35 -12.16
C PHE A 8 -15.78 3.97 -13.56
N ILE A 9 -15.66 2.67 -13.87
CA ILE A 9 -15.23 2.20 -15.21
C ILE A 9 -16.19 2.70 -16.29
N THR A 10 -17.50 2.58 -16.05
CA THR A 10 -18.51 3.08 -16.99
C THR A 10 -18.39 4.59 -17.22
N CYS A 11 -18.09 5.37 -16.18
CA CYS A 11 -17.98 6.83 -16.29
C CYS A 11 -16.65 7.27 -16.93
N CYS A 12 -15.54 6.89 -16.31
CA CYS A 12 -14.19 7.34 -16.64
C CYS A 12 -13.70 6.77 -17.97
N VAL A 13 -13.68 5.43 -18.09
CA VAL A 13 -13.12 4.75 -19.27
C VAL A 13 -14.13 4.79 -20.42
N LYS A 14 -15.35 4.28 -20.22
CA LYS A 14 -16.28 4.08 -21.34
C LYS A 14 -16.93 5.35 -21.87
N LYS A 15 -17.32 6.29 -20.98
CA LYS A 15 -18.05 7.51 -21.37
C LYS A 15 -17.13 8.70 -21.60
N LYS A 16 -16.11 8.88 -20.77
CA LYS A 16 -15.19 10.03 -20.86
C LYS A 16 -13.87 9.71 -21.58
N ASN A 17 -13.61 8.44 -21.91
CA ASN A 17 -12.38 8.00 -22.58
C ASN A 17 -11.10 8.44 -21.85
N LEU A 18 -11.12 8.34 -20.52
CA LEU A 18 -9.99 8.63 -19.63
C LEU A 18 -9.42 7.32 -19.08
N GLU A 19 -8.11 7.28 -18.84
CA GLU A 19 -7.44 6.11 -18.28
C GLU A 19 -7.74 5.98 -16.78
N VAL A 20 -7.81 7.12 -16.09
CA VAL A 20 -7.98 7.17 -14.65
C VAL A 20 -8.81 8.38 -14.23
N CYS A 21 -9.62 8.23 -13.17
CA CYS A 21 -10.54 9.28 -12.73
C CYS A 21 -9.83 10.59 -12.36
N ALA A 22 -8.55 10.52 -11.98
CA ALA A 22 -7.72 11.67 -11.66
C ALA A 22 -7.49 12.63 -12.85
N GLU A 23 -7.66 12.16 -14.09
CA GLU A 23 -7.55 12.97 -15.31
C GLU A 23 -8.84 13.75 -15.62
N CYS A 24 -9.94 13.46 -14.92
CA CYS A 24 -11.21 14.14 -15.14
C CYS A 24 -11.13 15.57 -14.59
N SER A 25 -11.56 16.57 -15.37
CA SER A 25 -11.61 17.97 -14.93
C SER A 25 -12.51 18.20 -13.71
N GLU A 26 -13.51 17.34 -13.52
CA GLU A 26 -14.42 17.35 -12.37
C GLU A 26 -13.85 16.61 -11.15
N PHE A 27 -12.64 16.02 -11.22
CA PHE A 27 -12.07 15.28 -10.11
C PHE A 27 -11.47 16.21 -9.04
N PRO A 28 -11.79 16.02 -7.74
CA PRO A 28 -12.71 15.01 -7.18
C PRO A 28 -14.19 15.37 -7.37
N CYS A 29 -15.00 14.40 -7.85
CA CYS A 29 -16.43 14.60 -8.10
C CYS A 29 -17.31 13.89 -7.06
N PRO A 30 -18.64 14.16 -7.00
CA PRO A 30 -19.55 13.57 -6.01
C PRO A 30 -19.69 12.04 -6.03
N LYS A 31 -19.08 11.34 -6.99
CA LYS A 31 -19.00 9.87 -6.98
C LYS A 31 -18.05 9.32 -5.92
N PHE A 32 -17.09 10.12 -5.48
CA PHE A 32 -16.15 9.75 -4.43
C PHE A 32 -16.77 10.02 -3.07
N LYS A 33 -16.44 9.16 -2.10
CA LYS A 33 -16.71 9.43 -0.69
C LYS A 33 -15.83 10.59 -0.21
N SER A 34 -16.19 11.22 0.89
CA SER A 34 -15.32 12.15 1.58
C SER A 34 -14.02 11.46 2.04
N ASN A 35 -12.98 12.24 2.29
CA ASN A 35 -11.72 11.69 2.78
C ASN A 35 -11.92 10.99 4.13
N GLU A 36 -12.73 11.56 5.01
CA GLU A 36 -13.09 11.03 6.32
C GLU A 36 -13.84 9.71 6.19
N GLU A 37 -14.81 9.62 5.27
CA GLU A 37 -15.54 8.38 4.98
C GLU A 37 -14.63 7.26 4.45
N TYR A 38 -13.63 7.60 3.63
CA TYR A 38 -12.61 6.64 3.19
C TYR A 38 -11.71 6.19 4.34
N GLN A 39 -11.31 7.09 5.25
CA GLN A 39 -10.48 6.73 6.41
C GLN A 39 -11.23 5.87 7.44
N GLN A 40 -12.51 6.15 7.66
CA GLN A 40 -13.36 5.42 8.60
C GLN A 40 -13.91 4.11 8.01
N SER A 41 -13.79 3.91 6.69
CA SER A 41 -14.21 2.65 6.08
C SER A 41 -13.45 1.49 6.72
N LYS A 42 -14.19 0.52 7.28
CA LYS A 42 -13.58 -0.73 7.76
C LYS A 42 -12.68 -1.27 6.68
N GLU A 43 -11.49 -1.73 7.06
CA GLU A 43 -10.62 -2.41 6.11
C GLU A 43 -11.37 -3.59 5.49
N SER A 44 -11.85 -3.38 4.28
CA SER A 44 -12.43 -4.43 3.48
C SER A 44 -11.31 -5.36 3.03
N SER A 45 -11.63 -6.63 2.77
CA SER A 45 -10.75 -7.52 2.02
C SER A 45 -10.48 -7.04 0.58
N SER A 46 -11.16 -5.98 0.11
CA SER A 46 -10.95 -5.42 -1.22
C SER A 46 -9.68 -4.55 -1.27
N TYR A 47 -8.88 -4.79 -2.31
CA TYR A 47 -7.65 -4.08 -2.60
C TYR A 47 -7.89 -3.08 -3.76
N PRO A 48 -7.37 -1.84 -3.69
CA PRO A 48 -6.61 -1.25 -2.58
C PRO A 48 -7.52 -0.87 -1.40
N SER A 49 -6.93 -0.71 -0.22
CA SER A 49 -7.63 -0.17 0.95
C SER A 49 -8.30 1.17 0.60
N GLY A 50 -9.54 1.38 1.07
CA GLY A 50 -10.26 2.65 0.90
C GLY A 50 -9.41 3.86 1.32
N LYS A 51 -8.56 3.67 2.35
CA LYS A 51 -7.58 4.65 2.85
C LYS A 51 -6.61 5.17 1.78
N LYS A 52 -6.40 4.45 0.68
CA LYS A 52 -5.48 4.81 -0.42
C LYS A 52 -6.15 5.27 -1.70
N VAL A 53 -7.48 5.21 -1.80
CA VAL A 53 -8.20 5.66 -3.01
C VAL A 53 -7.89 7.12 -3.31
N MET A 54 -8.19 8.02 -2.37
CA MET A 54 -7.98 9.47 -2.56
C MET A 54 -6.50 9.84 -2.65
N PRO A 55 -5.59 9.37 -1.76
CA PRO A 55 -4.17 9.66 -1.89
C PRO A 55 -3.56 9.23 -3.23
N ASN A 56 -3.91 8.05 -3.74
CA ASN A 56 -3.38 7.57 -5.02
C ASN A 56 -3.89 8.42 -6.19
N LEU A 57 -5.18 8.75 -6.21
CA LEU A 57 -5.76 9.57 -7.27
C LEU A 57 -5.23 11.01 -7.25
N ASN A 58 -5.04 11.60 -6.07
CA ASN A 58 -4.41 12.92 -5.95
C ASN A 58 -2.96 12.89 -6.44
N PHE A 59 -2.19 11.86 -6.08
CA PHE A 59 -0.84 11.69 -6.60
C PHE A 59 -0.82 11.57 -8.13
N ILE A 60 -1.74 10.80 -8.72
CA ILE A 60 -1.86 10.68 -10.19
C ILE A 60 -2.25 12.03 -10.82
N LYS A 61 -3.14 12.79 -10.20
CA LYS A 61 -3.53 14.14 -10.67
C LYS A 61 -2.33 15.08 -10.69
N GLU A 62 -1.51 15.05 -9.65
CA GLU A 62 -0.37 15.97 -9.48
C GLU A 62 0.87 15.55 -10.27
N CYS A 63 1.11 14.24 -10.37
CA CYS A 63 2.38 13.67 -10.86
C CYS A 63 2.24 12.88 -12.15
N GLY A 64 1.03 12.54 -12.57
CA GLY A 64 0.74 11.68 -13.72
C GLY A 64 0.78 10.19 -13.41
N ILE A 65 0.09 9.40 -14.24
CA ILE A 65 -0.04 7.94 -14.08
C ILE A 65 1.29 7.20 -14.18
N GLU A 66 2.21 7.64 -15.05
CA GLU A 66 3.52 6.99 -15.23
C GLU A 66 4.39 7.06 -13.97
N LYS A 67 4.38 8.20 -13.27
CA LYS A 67 5.08 8.34 -11.98
C LYS A 67 4.43 7.45 -10.92
N PHE A 68 3.11 7.35 -10.92
CA PHE A 68 2.39 6.45 -10.02
C PHE A 68 2.75 4.99 -10.28
N VAL A 69 2.73 4.54 -11.53
CA VAL A 69 3.13 3.17 -11.93
C VAL A 69 4.56 2.88 -11.52
N THR A 70 5.49 3.83 -11.70
CA THR A 70 6.87 3.69 -11.25
C THR A 70 6.95 3.51 -9.74
N GLN A 71 6.18 4.29 -8.98
CA GLN A 71 6.07 4.14 -7.52
C GLN A 71 5.52 2.76 -7.12
N GLN A 72 4.51 2.25 -7.83
CA GLN A 72 3.93 0.92 -7.56
C GLN A 72 4.92 -0.21 -7.88
N LYS A 73 5.69 -0.11 -8.97
CA LYS A 73 6.76 -1.08 -9.29
C LYS A 73 7.80 -1.16 -8.18
N GLU A 74 8.16 -0.02 -7.60
CA GLU A 74 9.08 0.00 -6.47
C GLU A 74 8.47 -0.65 -5.22
N ARG A 75 7.21 -0.32 -4.92
CA ARG A 75 6.47 -0.89 -3.80
C ARG A 75 6.38 -2.41 -3.91
N ILE A 76 6.18 -2.95 -5.11
CA ILE A 76 6.19 -4.38 -5.40
C ILE A 76 7.55 -4.99 -5.06
N LYS A 77 8.67 -4.39 -5.50
CA LYS A 77 10.02 -4.89 -5.18
C LYS A 77 10.29 -4.94 -3.68
N LEU A 78 9.83 -3.92 -2.94
CA LEU A 78 9.95 -3.90 -1.48
C LEU A 78 9.12 -5.02 -0.84
N LEU A 79 7.88 -5.22 -1.30
CA LEU A 79 7.02 -6.31 -0.82
C LEU A 79 7.62 -7.69 -1.12
N GLU A 80 8.14 -7.90 -2.32
CA GLU A 80 8.84 -9.14 -2.70
C GLU A 80 10.04 -9.40 -1.79
N THR A 81 10.80 -8.35 -1.45
CA THR A 81 11.91 -8.43 -0.50
C THR A 81 11.43 -8.83 0.90
N MET A 82 10.31 -8.27 1.37
CA MET A 82 9.70 -8.63 2.65
C MET A 82 9.26 -10.10 2.65
N ILE A 83 8.50 -10.52 1.63
CA ILE A 83 7.99 -11.88 1.53
C ILE A 83 9.14 -12.89 1.47
N LYS A 84 10.12 -12.67 0.60
CA LYS A 84 11.25 -13.59 0.40
C LYS A 84 12.08 -13.81 1.67
N ASN A 85 12.31 -12.74 2.43
CA ASN A 85 13.32 -12.77 3.50
C ASN A 85 12.73 -12.82 4.91
N PHE A 86 11.45 -12.47 5.08
CA PHE A 86 10.82 -12.27 6.39
C PHE A 86 9.47 -12.98 6.55
N ASP A 87 8.87 -13.58 5.50
CA ASP A 87 7.61 -14.31 5.66
C ASP A 87 7.82 -15.65 6.36
N ASP A 88 7.26 -15.77 7.57
CA ASP A 88 7.24 -16.98 8.40
C ASP A 88 6.12 -17.95 8.02
N GLY A 89 5.52 -17.77 6.84
CA GLY A 89 4.37 -18.53 6.34
C GLY A 89 3.02 -18.03 6.87
N ARG A 90 3.01 -16.99 7.72
CA ARG A 90 1.79 -16.40 8.31
C ARG A 90 1.77 -14.88 8.24
N SER A 91 2.82 -14.25 7.74
CA SER A 91 3.00 -12.79 7.79
C SER A 91 2.82 -12.10 6.44
N LYS A 92 2.59 -12.85 5.35
CA LYS A 92 2.27 -12.31 4.02
C LYS A 92 1.21 -11.21 4.04
N SER A 93 0.04 -11.47 4.63
CA SER A 93 -1.06 -10.48 4.67
C SER A 93 -0.66 -9.20 5.40
N PHE A 94 0.12 -9.31 6.48
CA PHE A 94 0.65 -8.16 7.20
C PHE A 94 1.60 -7.35 6.31
N PHE A 95 2.54 -8.00 5.61
CA PHE A 95 3.45 -7.30 4.72
C PHE A 95 2.73 -6.66 3.53
N CYS A 96 1.69 -7.29 2.98
CA CYS A 96 0.84 -6.66 1.97
C CYS A 96 0.18 -5.38 2.48
N LYS A 97 -0.33 -5.38 3.72
CA LYS A 97 -0.92 -4.17 4.34
C LYS A 97 0.13 -3.09 4.57
N ALA A 98 1.29 -3.45 5.14
CA ALA A 98 2.43 -2.54 5.31
C ALA A 98 2.85 -1.90 4.00
N ALA A 99 3.09 -2.73 2.98
CA ALA A 99 3.44 -2.27 1.65
C ALA A 99 2.34 -1.43 1.02
N THR A 100 1.07 -1.57 1.38
CA THR A 100 -0.02 -0.74 0.83
C THR A 100 -0.13 0.60 1.53
N LEU A 101 0.01 0.62 2.86
CA LEU A 101 -0.38 1.76 3.68
C LEU A 101 0.78 2.72 3.99
N LEU A 102 2.01 2.23 4.13
CA LEU A 102 3.17 3.07 4.42
C LEU A 102 3.75 3.70 3.15
N ASP A 103 4.48 4.81 3.30
CA ASP A 103 5.21 5.41 2.18
C ASP A 103 6.48 4.60 1.83
N LEU A 104 7.08 4.86 0.66
CA LEU A 104 8.25 4.11 0.20
C LEU A 104 9.49 4.33 1.07
N ILE A 105 9.65 5.54 1.62
CA ILE A 105 10.81 5.90 2.44
C ILE A 105 10.77 5.11 3.74
N ASP A 106 9.60 5.05 4.38
CA ASP A 106 9.33 4.27 5.57
C ASP A 106 9.56 2.77 5.34
N LEU A 107 9.10 2.23 4.22
CA LEU A 107 9.30 0.81 3.88
C LEU A 107 10.78 0.46 3.67
N ARG A 108 11.53 1.30 2.96
CA ARG A 108 12.98 1.14 2.77
C ARG A 108 13.73 1.22 4.10
N SER A 109 13.45 2.27 4.87
CA SER A 109 14.03 2.47 6.21
C SER A 109 13.74 1.30 7.15
N SER A 110 12.55 0.71 7.05
CA SER A 110 12.18 -0.47 7.84
C SER A 110 13.03 -1.69 7.50
N LEU A 111 13.24 -1.96 6.21
CA LEU A 111 14.09 -3.06 5.74
C LEU A 111 15.55 -2.86 6.13
N ASP A 112 16.06 -1.64 6.00
CA ASP A 112 17.43 -1.29 6.40
C ASP A 112 17.64 -1.49 7.90
N LYS A 113 16.73 -0.95 8.73
CA LYS A 113 16.76 -1.13 10.19
C LYS A 113 16.65 -2.59 10.58
N ALA A 114 15.76 -3.36 9.94
CA ALA A 114 15.60 -4.78 10.23
C ALA A 114 16.89 -5.56 9.88
N THR A 115 17.51 -5.25 8.74
CA THR A 115 18.76 -5.88 8.30
C THR A 115 19.91 -5.59 9.26
N GLN A 116 20.04 -4.33 9.70
CA GLN A 116 21.03 -3.95 10.71
C GLN A 116 20.78 -4.66 12.04
N LYS A 117 19.53 -4.68 12.52
CA LYS A 117 19.18 -5.33 13.79
C LYS A 117 19.44 -6.84 13.75
N ILE A 118 19.07 -7.53 12.66
CA ILE A 118 19.36 -8.95 12.44
C ILE A 118 20.87 -9.23 12.54
N LYS A 119 21.69 -8.35 11.96
CA LYS A 119 23.15 -8.48 11.99
C LYS A 119 23.70 -8.26 13.41
N THR A 120 23.27 -7.21 14.10
CA THR A 120 23.70 -6.86 15.46
C THR A 120 23.32 -7.96 16.46
N ASP A 121 22.09 -8.45 16.38
CA ASP A 121 21.54 -9.49 17.26
C ASP A 121 22.03 -10.90 16.86
N LYS A 122 22.85 -11.02 15.81
CA LYS A 122 23.40 -12.28 15.26
C LYS A 122 22.31 -13.32 14.97
N VAL A 123 21.14 -12.88 14.50
CA VAL A 123 20.03 -13.75 14.13
C VAL A 123 20.43 -14.61 12.93
N LYS A 124 20.24 -15.93 13.04
CA LYS A 124 20.57 -16.88 11.97
C LYS A 124 19.72 -16.60 10.74
N GLN A 125 20.29 -16.74 9.55
CA GLN A 125 19.54 -16.54 8.31
C GLN A 125 18.35 -17.49 8.16
N SER A 126 18.45 -18.70 8.71
CA SER A 126 17.37 -19.69 8.74
C SER A 126 16.27 -19.39 9.76
N ASP A 127 16.47 -18.44 10.67
CA ASP A 127 15.50 -18.07 11.70
C ASP A 127 14.51 -17.02 11.18
N VAL A 128 13.69 -17.44 10.22
CA VAL A 128 12.70 -16.58 9.57
C VAL A 128 11.67 -16.04 10.56
N LYS A 129 11.37 -16.79 11.63
CA LYS A 129 10.44 -16.36 12.68
C LYS A 129 10.95 -15.14 13.43
N ASN A 130 12.20 -15.14 13.89
CA ASN A 130 12.76 -13.96 14.57
C ASN A 130 12.95 -12.78 13.60
N LYS A 131 13.34 -13.03 12.34
CA LYS A 131 13.40 -11.99 11.31
C LYS A 131 12.03 -11.33 11.09
N SER A 132 10.97 -12.15 10.95
CA SER A 132 9.58 -11.70 10.83
C SER A 132 9.18 -10.78 12.00
N LEU A 133 9.44 -11.23 13.24
CA LEU A 133 9.12 -10.45 14.45
C LEU A 133 9.84 -9.10 14.48
N ILE A 134 11.13 -9.06 14.14
CA ILE A 134 11.91 -7.82 14.08
C ILE A 134 11.30 -6.84 13.09
N LEU A 135 11.04 -7.27 11.85
CA LEU A 135 10.50 -6.38 10.82
C LEU A 135 9.09 -5.91 11.18
N LYS A 136 8.24 -6.79 11.73
CA LYS A 136 6.87 -6.43 12.16
C LYS A 136 6.89 -5.40 13.29
N ALA A 137 7.81 -5.54 14.25
CA ALA A 137 7.97 -4.56 15.32
C ALA A 137 8.32 -3.17 14.78
N ILE A 138 9.28 -3.10 13.85
CA ILE A 138 9.69 -1.83 13.22
C ILE A 138 8.54 -1.22 12.41
N LEU A 139 7.83 -2.02 11.62
CA LEU A 139 6.70 -1.55 10.82
C LEU A 139 5.54 -1.06 11.69
N ASN A 140 5.25 -1.74 12.80
CA ASN A 140 4.24 -1.31 13.78
C ASN A 140 4.61 0.04 14.42
N GLU A 141 5.87 0.23 14.79
CA GLU A 141 6.35 1.49 15.36
C GLU A 141 6.17 2.66 14.38
N ILE A 142 6.53 2.45 13.11
CA ILE A 142 6.35 3.47 12.06
C ILE A 142 4.87 3.73 11.79
N ALA A 143 4.06 2.67 11.70
CA ALA A 143 2.63 2.82 11.48
C ALA A 143 1.98 3.64 12.60
N LEU A 144 2.33 3.39 13.86
CA LEU A 144 1.87 4.18 15.01
C LEU A 144 2.27 5.66 14.88
N LYS A 145 3.53 5.95 14.53
CA LYS A 145 4.03 7.33 14.33
C LYS A 145 3.31 8.06 13.20
N LYS A 146 2.87 7.33 12.17
CA LYS A 146 2.18 7.87 10.99
C LYS A 146 0.65 7.86 11.13
N GLY A 147 0.11 7.41 12.27
CA GLY A 147 -1.33 7.27 12.48
C GLY A 147 -1.99 6.21 11.56
N VAL A 148 -1.23 5.22 11.10
CA VAL A 148 -1.71 4.14 10.24
C VAL A 148 -2.13 2.95 11.09
N ASN A 149 -3.37 2.53 10.91
CA ASN A 149 -3.91 1.29 11.50
C ASN A 149 -3.98 0.21 10.41
N TRP A 150 -3.62 -1.04 10.78
CA TRP A 150 -3.75 -2.22 9.92
C TRP A 150 -5.18 -2.78 9.87
#